data_AF-A0A1G5ZDA3-F1
#
_entry.id   AF-A0A1G5ZDA3-F1
#
_cell.length_a   1.000
_cell.length_b   1.000
_cell.length_c   1.000
_cell.angle_alpha   90.00
_cell.angle_beta   90.00
_cell.angle_gamma   90.00
#
_symmetry.space_group_name_H-M   'P 1'
#
loop_
_entity.id
_entity.type
_entity.pdbx_description
1 polymer ?
#
loop_
_entity_poly.entity_id
_entity_poly.type
_entity_poly.pdbx_seq_one_letter_code
_entity_poly.pdbx_strand_id
1 'polypeptide(L)'
;MQLTTRLVIASALCGVLLFVSGAEASVKVIRKDILYGVRGPSKKEISRQISQRGGAKITISFSRKIDYALKGPSTCYVREARHTLYLVSTYPRLEGEASPKLRKRWNALVSAGKASDKTIAQWAVQVATDSDALTARLSMKNDPSCGRLKSFVTQRIHSMEQRFEAAKQRHVSEQNGPNGAVGKATAELYKEP
;
A
#
# COMPACT_ATOMS: atom_id res chain seq x y z
N MET A 1 -15.60 -75.38 -25.68
CA MET A 1 -14.39 -74.54 -25.76
C MET A 1 -14.79 -73.18 -26.31
N GLN A 2 -14.13 -72.11 -25.84
CA GLN A 2 -14.30 -70.68 -26.15
C GLN A 2 -15.32 -69.90 -25.29
N LEU A 3 -14.82 -69.36 -24.18
CA LEU A 3 -15.33 -68.15 -23.54
C LEU A 3 -14.61 -66.93 -24.16
N THR A 4 -15.37 -65.98 -24.70
CA THR A 4 -14.88 -64.66 -25.11
C THR A 4 -15.03 -63.66 -23.98
N THR A 5 -13.92 -63.20 -23.41
CA THR A 5 -13.90 -62.08 -22.45
C THR A 5 -13.56 -60.80 -23.20
N ARG A 6 -14.52 -59.86 -23.29
CA ARG A 6 -14.26 -58.49 -23.76
C ARG A 6 -13.73 -57.66 -22.60
N LEU A 7 -12.50 -57.15 -22.75
CA LEU A 7 -11.91 -56.17 -21.84
C LEU A 7 -12.22 -54.76 -22.37
N VAL A 8 -13.00 -53.98 -21.62
CA VAL A 8 -13.22 -52.55 -21.86
C VAL A 8 -12.18 -51.79 -21.03
N ILE A 9 -11.27 -51.08 -21.69
CA ILE A 9 -10.28 -50.22 -21.04
C ILE A 9 -10.91 -48.82 -20.89
N ALA A 10 -11.23 -48.43 -19.67
CA ALA A 10 -11.62 -47.07 -19.32
C ALA A 10 -10.38 -46.25 -18.94
N SER A 11 -9.97 -45.33 -19.82
CA SER A 11 -8.88 -44.39 -19.56
C SER A 11 -9.35 -43.25 -18.65
N ALA A 12 -8.88 -43.23 -17.40
CA ALA A 12 -9.07 -42.12 -16.48
C ALA A 12 -7.99 -41.03 -16.72
N LEU A 13 -8.37 -39.93 -17.36
CA LEU A 13 -7.57 -38.71 -17.41
C LEU A 13 -7.62 -38.01 -16.05
N CYS A 14 -6.60 -38.20 -15.22
CA CYS A 14 -6.41 -37.44 -13.99
C CYS A 14 -5.66 -36.14 -14.34
N GLY A 15 -6.40 -35.03 -14.45
CA GLY A 15 -5.83 -33.69 -14.64
C GLY A 15 -5.09 -33.24 -13.38
N VAL A 16 -3.75 -33.20 -13.44
CA VAL A 16 -2.92 -32.60 -12.40
C VAL A 16 -3.06 -31.07 -12.49
N LEU A 17 -3.91 -30.50 -11.64
CA LEU A 17 -3.91 -29.07 -11.34
C LEU A 17 -2.60 -28.74 -10.60
N LEU A 18 -1.60 -28.25 -11.33
CA LEU A 18 -0.42 -27.64 -10.73
C LEU A 18 -0.86 -26.33 -10.06
N PHE A 19 -1.15 -26.39 -8.76
CA PHE A 19 -1.17 -25.21 -7.92
C PHE A 19 0.24 -24.64 -7.90
N VAL A 20 0.50 -23.61 -8.72
CA VAL A 20 1.67 -22.76 -8.55
C VAL A 20 1.49 -22.06 -7.21
N SER A 21 2.19 -22.54 -6.18
CA SER A 21 2.33 -21.82 -4.92
C SER A 21 2.83 -20.42 -5.26
N GLY A 22 1.97 -19.42 -5.11
CA GLY A 22 2.40 -18.03 -5.12
C GLY A 22 3.43 -17.91 -4.00
N ALA A 23 4.67 -17.59 -4.34
CA ALA A 23 5.64 -17.18 -3.34
C ALA A 23 4.99 -16.02 -2.58
N GLU A 24 4.71 -16.21 -1.29
CA GLU A 24 4.17 -15.12 -0.48
C GLU A 24 5.13 -13.94 -0.58
N ALA A 25 4.57 -12.78 -0.91
CA ALA A 25 5.34 -11.55 -1.05
C ALA A 25 6.13 -11.31 0.24
N SER A 26 7.44 -11.18 0.11
CA SER A 26 8.36 -11.07 1.26
C SER A 26 8.39 -9.68 1.89
N VAL A 27 7.48 -8.79 1.45
CA VAL A 27 7.45 -7.38 1.80
C VAL A 27 7.23 -7.21 3.31
N LYS A 28 8.19 -6.56 3.97
CA LYS A 28 8.03 -6.15 5.36
C LYS A 28 7.20 -4.88 5.44
N VAL A 29 5.98 -4.95 5.98
CA VAL A 29 5.14 -3.76 6.21
C VAL A 29 5.26 -3.30 7.66
N ILE A 30 5.70 -2.06 7.87
CA ILE A 30 5.82 -1.43 9.19
C ILE A 30 4.78 -0.32 9.27
N ARG A 31 3.80 -0.49 10.18
CA ARG A 31 2.73 0.50 10.43
C ARG A 31 2.93 1.18 11.77
N LYS A 32 2.75 2.50 11.81
CA LYS A 32 2.74 3.29 13.04
C LYS A 32 1.62 4.32 13.00
N ASP A 33 0.84 4.36 14.06
CA ASP A 33 -0.16 5.42 14.28
C ASP A 33 0.36 6.38 15.36
N ILE A 34 0.34 7.67 15.04
CA ILE A 34 0.74 8.76 15.93
C ILE A 34 -0.49 9.60 16.22
N LEU A 35 -0.85 9.71 17.49
CA LEU A 35 -1.95 10.56 17.93
C LEU A 35 -1.39 11.79 18.65
N TYR A 36 -1.91 12.97 18.33
CA TYR A 36 -1.59 14.19 19.06
C TYR A 36 -2.86 14.83 19.63
N GLY A 37 -2.80 15.24 20.89
CA GLY A 37 -3.91 15.89 21.56
C GLY A 37 -4.24 17.26 20.98
N VAL A 38 -5.52 17.51 20.73
CA VAL A 38 -6.10 18.82 20.48
C VAL A 38 -7.20 19.11 21.49
N ARG A 39 -7.28 20.34 21.99
CA ARG A 39 -8.18 20.73 23.09
C ARG A 39 -8.84 22.08 22.80
N GLY A 40 -9.94 22.37 23.49
CA GLY A 40 -10.51 23.71 23.54
C GLY A 40 -12.02 23.72 23.36
N PRO A 41 -12.70 24.76 23.89
CA PRO A 41 -14.16 24.83 23.89
C PRO A 41 -14.75 25.19 22.52
N SER A 42 -13.92 25.65 21.58
CA SER A 42 -14.36 26.14 20.28
C SER A 42 -13.68 25.45 19.11
N LYS A 43 -14.38 25.38 17.98
CA LYS A 43 -13.88 24.82 16.73
C LYS A 43 -12.67 25.59 16.19
N LYS A 44 -12.64 26.91 16.40
CA LYS A 44 -11.54 27.79 15.98
C LYS A 44 -10.24 27.41 16.69
N GLU A 45 -10.32 27.13 17.98
CA GLU A 45 -9.16 26.75 18.79
C GLU A 45 -8.65 25.34 18.40
N ILE A 46 -9.57 24.39 18.21
CA ILE A 46 -9.24 23.05 17.70
C ILE A 46 -8.58 23.15 16.31
N SER A 47 -9.16 23.93 15.40
CA SER A 47 -8.65 24.16 14.04
C SER A 47 -7.23 24.74 14.04
N ARG A 48 -6.98 25.75 14.89
CA ARG A 48 -5.67 26.39 15.04
C ARG A 48 -4.60 25.37 15.44
N GLN A 49 -4.89 24.52 16.43
CA GLN A 49 -3.94 23.49 16.89
C GLN A 49 -3.64 22.44 15.82
N ILE A 50 -4.64 22.07 15.01
CA ILE A 50 -4.47 21.14 13.89
C ILE A 50 -3.55 21.77 12.83
N SER A 51 -3.81 23.00 12.42
CA SER A 51 -3.02 23.71 11.40
C SER A 51 -1.57 23.92 11.85
N GLN A 52 -1.34 24.28 13.11
CA GLN A 52 0.01 24.43 13.67
C GLN A 52 0.81 23.12 13.68
N ARG A 53 0.14 21.97 13.65
CA ARG A 53 0.77 20.64 13.66
C ARG A 53 0.74 19.95 12.30
N GLY A 54 0.32 20.66 11.25
CA GLY A 54 0.31 20.16 9.88
C GLY A 54 -0.82 19.16 9.57
N GLY A 55 -1.89 19.16 10.36
CA GLY A 55 -3.10 18.39 10.03
C GLY A 55 -3.03 16.90 10.35
N ALA A 56 -4.01 16.16 9.84
CA ALA A 56 -3.93 14.72 9.72
C ALA A 56 -3.18 14.36 8.44
N LYS A 57 -2.32 13.33 8.48
CA LYS A 57 -1.54 12.90 7.31
C LYS A 57 -1.11 11.44 7.39
N ILE A 58 -1.01 10.80 6.23
CA ILE A 58 -0.29 9.54 6.05
C ILE A 58 1.05 9.80 5.35
N THR A 59 2.13 9.32 5.95
CA THR A 59 3.48 9.32 5.38
C THR A 59 3.83 7.90 4.94
N ILE A 60 4.31 7.80 3.71
CA ILE A 60 4.57 6.52 3.04
C ILE A 60 6.00 6.56 2.53
N SER A 61 6.76 5.50 2.82
CA SER A 61 8.14 5.39 2.36
C SER A 61 8.44 3.96 1.94
N PHE A 62 8.98 3.82 0.73
CA PHE A 62 9.45 2.57 0.18
C PHE A 62 10.96 2.46 0.41
N SER A 63 11.41 1.35 0.98
CA SER A 63 12.82 1.03 1.15
C SER A 63 13.11 -0.32 0.53
N ARG A 64 14.24 -0.44 -0.15
CA ARG A 64 14.63 -1.67 -0.85
C ARG A 64 16.13 -1.93 -0.75
N LYS A 65 16.49 -3.19 -0.58
CA LYS A 65 17.85 -3.71 -0.70
C LYS A 65 17.82 -4.83 -1.72
N ILE A 66 18.49 -4.65 -2.84
CA ILE A 66 18.51 -5.62 -3.94
C ILE A 66 19.96 -6.00 -4.21
N ASP A 67 20.22 -7.29 -4.18
CA ASP A 67 21.52 -7.89 -4.36
C ASP A 67 21.56 -8.63 -5.71
N TYR A 68 22.66 -8.46 -6.43
CA TYR A 68 22.82 -8.92 -7.79
C TYR A 68 24.04 -9.82 -7.89
N ALA A 69 23.96 -10.88 -8.69
CA ALA A 69 25.07 -11.80 -8.90
C ALA A 69 25.16 -12.22 -10.37
N LEU A 70 26.31 -12.80 -10.73
CA LEU A 70 26.53 -13.39 -12.05
C LEU A 70 26.29 -14.90 -12.02
N LYS A 71 25.65 -15.40 -13.06
CA LYS A 71 25.53 -16.81 -13.39
C LYS A 71 26.34 -17.05 -14.67
N GLY A 72 27.46 -17.76 -14.54
CA GLY A 72 28.40 -17.93 -15.64
C GLY A 72 29.07 -16.60 -16.04
N PRO A 73 29.62 -16.50 -17.28
CA PRO A 73 30.50 -15.39 -17.65
C PRO A 73 29.79 -14.05 -17.85
N SER A 74 28.48 -14.03 -18.12
CA SER A 74 27.81 -12.79 -18.54
C SER A 74 26.32 -12.67 -18.20
N THR A 75 25.71 -13.60 -17.45
CA THR A 75 24.29 -13.46 -17.09
C THR A 75 24.16 -12.88 -15.69
N CYS A 76 23.68 -11.64 -15.57
CA CYS A 76 23.34 -11.07 -14.27
C CYS A 76 21.95 -11.52 -13.83
N TYR A 77 21.74 -11.72 -12.53
CA TYR A 77 20.44 -11.99 -11.95
C TYR A 77 20.29 -11.34 -10.57
N VAL A 78 19.05 -11.16 -10.13
CA VAL A 78 18.75 -10.75 -8.75
C VAL A 78 18.94 -11.97 -7.84
N ARG A 79 19.93 -11.92 -6.95
CA ARG A 79 20.22 -12.98 -5.99
C ARG A 79 19.25 -12.93 -4.81
N GLU A 80 19.02 -11.73 -4.30
CA GLU A 80 18.12 -11.48 -3.16
C GLU A 80 17.50 -10.08 -3.33
N ALA A 81 16.25 -9.93 -2.92
CA ALA A 81 15.63 -8.62 -2.77
C ALA A 81 14.85 -8.59 -1.45
N ARG A 82 14.98 -7.47 -0.73
CA ARG A 82 14.23 -7.19 0.49
C ARG A 82 13.56 -5.85 0.35
N HIS A 83 12.24 -5.85 0.40
CA HIS A 83 11.41 -4.66 0.32
C HIS A 83 10.79 -4.37 1.69
N THR A 84 10.79 -3.11 2.09
CA THR A 84 10.16 -2.64 3.33
C THR A 84 9.30 -1.43 3.03
N LEU A 85 8.04 -1.49 3.44
CA LEU A 85 7.07 -0.42 3.32
C LEU A 85 6.80 0.18 4.72
N TYR A 86 7.02 1.48 4.86
CA TYR A 86 6.69 2.23 6.07
C TYR A 86 5.41 3.02 5.85
N LEU A 87 4.43 2.82 6.74
CA LEU A 87 3.14 3.52 6.75
C LEU A 87 2.98 4.21 8.10
N VAL A 88 3.09 5.53 8.13
CA VAL A 88 2.96 6.32 9.35
C VAL A 88 1.76 7.25 9.25
N SER A 89 0.69 6.96 9.96
CA SER A 89 -0.49 7.80 10.03
C SER A 89 -0.43 8.70 11.27
N THR A 90 -0.65 10.00 11.08
CA THR A 90 -0.68 10.99 12.17
C THR A 90 -2.06 11.62 12.23
N TYR A 91 -2.72 11.55 13.39
CA TYR A 91 -4.08 12.05 13.59
C TYR A 91 -4.24 12.91 14.84
N PRO A 92 -5.04 13.99 14.77
CA PRO A 92 -5.45 14.70 15.96
C PRO A 92 -6.42 13.85 16.78
N ARG A 93 -6.32 13.94 18.10
CA ARG A 93 -7.22 13.33 19.08
C ARG A 93 -7.85 14.44 19.90
N LEU A 94 -9.18 14.54 19.85
CA LEU A 94 -9.91 15.49 20.68
C LEU A 94 -9.84 15.07 22.15
N GLU A 95 -9.30 15.96 22.98
CA GLU A 95 -9.09 15.78 24.41
C GLU A 95 -9.94 16.77 25.22
N GLY A 96 -10.28 16.40 26.46
CA GLY A 96 -11.10 17.22 27.36
C GLY A 96 -12.60 17.16 27.07
N GLU A 97 -13.34 18.08 27.70
CA GLU A 97 -14.80 18.15 27.64
C GLU A 97 -15.27 18.92 26.39
N ALA A 98 -15.43 18.20 25.29
CA ALA A 98 -16.20 18.65 24.14
C ALA A 98 -17.67 18.23 24.27
N SER A 99 -18.60 19.09 23.85
CA SER A 99 -20.03 18.74 23.82
C SER A 99 -20.30 17.48 22.99
N PRO A 100 -21.35 16.69 23.31
CA PRO A 100 -21.65 15.46 22.57
C PRO A 100 -21.81 15.69 21.05
N LYS A 101 -22.42 16.82 20.65
CA LYS A 101 -22.59 17.21 19.23
C LYS A 101 -21.24 17.45 18.55
N LEU A 102 -20.31 18.17 19.20
CA LEU A 102 -18.97 18.41 18.67
C LEU A 102 -18.15 17.10 18.57
N ARG A 103 -18.21 16.26 19.60
CA ARG A 103 -17.52 14.96 19.62
C ARG A 103 -18.00 14.03 18.52
N LYS A 104 -19.32 13.97 18.27
CA LYS A 104 -19.88 13.20 17.16
C LYS A 104 -19.36 13.65 15.80
N ARG A 105 -19.37 14.96 15.54
CA ARG A 105 -18.86 15.55 14.29
C ARG A 105 -17.35 15.33 14.12
N TRP A 106 -16.59 15.46 15.21
CA TRP A 106 -15.16 15.16 15.23
C TRP A 106 -14.86 13.70 14.86
N ASN A 107 -15.56 12.75 15.48
CA ASN A 107 -15.37 11.33 15.21
C ASN A 107 -15.71 10.99 13.75
N ALA A 108 -16.72 11.63 13.16
CA ALA A 108 -17.04 11.48 11.75
C ALA A 108 -15.89 11.96 10.85
N LEU A 109 -15.29 13.11 11.14
CA LEU A 109 -14.12 13.62 10.40
C LEU A 109 -12.92 12.66 10.50
N VAL A 110 -12.58 12.21 11.70
CA VAL A 110 -11.47 11.27 11.91
C VAL A 110 -11.74 9.94 11.19
N SER A 111 -12.98 9.46 11.23
CA SER A 111 -13.38 8.22 10.53
C SER A 111 -13.23 8.35 9.01
N ALA A 112 -13.69 9.47 8.43
CA ALA A 112 -13.54 9.75 7.00
C ALA A 112 -12.06 9.81 6.58
N GLY A 113 -11.21 10.48 7.38
CA GLY A 113 -9.76 10.51 7.15
C GLY A 113 -9.13 9.12 7.18
N LYS A 114 -9.45 8.32 8.21
CA LYS A 114 -8.95 6.95 8.34
C LYS A 114 -9.38 6.05 7.18
N ALA A 115 -10.59 6.21 6.67
CA ALA A 115 -11.07 5.49 5.50
C ALA A 115 -10.26 5.85 4.24
N SER A 116 -9.99 7.15 4.02
CA SER A 116 -9.12 7.62 2.94
C SER A 116 -7.71 7.03 3.05
N ASP A 117 -7.10 7.11 4.24
CA ASP A 117 -5.76 6.54 4.49
C ASP A 117 -5.69 5.03 4.28
N LYS A 118 -6.75 4.29 4.60
CA LYS A 118 -6.82 2.84 4.38
C LYS A 118 -6.69 2.51 2.90
N THR A 119 -7.40 3.23 2.03
CA THR A 119 -7.32 3.05 0.58
C THR A 119 -5.90 3.33 0.07
N ILE A 120 -5.30 4.45 0.50
CA ILE A 120 -3.93 4.81 0.12
C ILE A 120 -2.94 3.73 0.59
N ALA A 121 -3.09 3.24 1.82
CA ALA A 121 -2.23 2.20 2.38
C ALA A 121 -2.33 0.88 1.60
N GLN A 122 -3.52 0.50 1.13
CA GLN A 122 -3.71 -0.69 0.29
C GLN A 122 -2.97 -0.57 -1.05
N TRP A 123 -3.04 0.59 -1.70
CA TRP A 123 -2.29 0.83 -2.93
C TRP A 123 -0.78 0.81 -2.71
N ALA A 124 -0.30 1.38 -1.60
CA ALA A 124 1.12 1.33 -1.26
C ALA A 124 1.61 -0.11 -1.01
N VAL A 125 0.81 -0.93 -0.33
CA VAL A 125 1.11 -2.37 -0.17
C VAL A 125 1.18 -3.05 -1.53
N GLN A 126 0.24 -2.78 -2.44
CA GLN A 126 0.27 -3.36 -3.79
C GLN A 126 1.55 -3.01 -4.54
N VAL A 127 1.97 -1.74 -4.50
CA VAL A 127 3.21 -1.28 -5.17
C VAL A 127 4.45 -1.97 -4.60
N ALA A 128 4.51 -2.16 -3.28
CA ALA A 128 5.61 -2.88 -2.64
C ALA A 128 5.61 -4.36 -3.04
N THR A 129 4.45 -5.00 -3.08
CA THR A 129 4.28 -6.39 -3.53
C THR A 129 4.67 -6.57 -5.00
N ASP A 130 4.24 -5.67 -5.88
CA ASP A 130 4.59 -5.71 -7.29
C ASP A 130 6.10 -5.51 -7.50
N SER A 131 6.73 -4.67 -6.67
CA SER A 131 8.19 -4.45 -6.68
C SER A 131 8.97 -5.70 -6.23
N ASP A 132 8.47 -6.42 -5.22
CA ASP A 132 9.00 -7.70 -4.76
C ASP A 132 8.90 -8.77 -5.84
N ALA A 133 7.70 -8.94 -6.40
CA ALA A 133 7.42 -9.89 -7.47
C ALA A 133 8.27 -9.64 -8.73
N LEU A 134 8.46 -8.37 -9.10
CA LEU A 134 9.36 -7.97 -10.18
C LEU A 134 10.77 -8.50 -9.91
N THR A 135 11.29 -8.31 -8.70
CA THR A 135 12.69 -8.67 -8.38
C THR A 135 12.93 -10.17 -8.24
N ALA A 136 11.91 -10.97 -7.89
CA ALA A 136 12.06 -12.39 -7.57
C ALA A 136 12.52 -13.28 -8.74
N ARG A 137 12.37 -12.85 -10.00
CA ARG A 137 12.59 -13.71 -11.19
C ARG A 137 13.44 -13.08 -12.28
N LEU A 138 14.14 -11.99 -11.96
CA LEU A 138 14.84 -11.21 -12.98
C LEU A 138 16.27 -11.67 -13.21
N SER A 139 16.58 -11.90 -14.49
CA SER A 139 17.94 -12.08 -14.99
C SER A 139 18.09 -11.42 -16.36
N MET A 140 19.33 -11.10 -16.72
CA MET A 140 19.70 -10.46 -17.97
C MET A 140 20.99 -11.07 -18.51
N LYS A 141 20.93 -11.59 -19.74
CA LYS A 141 22.10 -12.12 -20.44
C LYS A 141 22.99 -11.00 -20.94
N ASN A 142 24.28 -11.28 -21.12
CA ASN A 142 25.27 -10.34 -21.66
C ASN A 142 25.37 -9.04 -20.83
N ASP A 143 25.26 -9.13 -19.51
CA ASP A 143 25.34 -8.02 -18.56
C ASP A 143 26.37 -8.31 -17.45
N PRO A 144 27.67 -8.46 -17.80
CA PRO A 144 28.71 -8.88 -16.85
C PRO A 144 28.95 -7.89 -15.70
N SER A 145 28.52 -6.62 -15.83
CA SER A 145 28.58 -5.63 -14.75
C SER A 145 27.28 -5.50 -13.96
N CYS A 146 26.23 -6.23 -14.34
CA CYS A 146 24.85 -6.06 -13.83
C CYS A 146 24.26 -4.66 -14.06
N GLY A 147 24.91 -3.80 -14.85
CA GLY A 147 24.53 -2.39 -14.99
C GLY A 147 23.17 -2.23 -15.66
N ARG A 148 22.90 -3.03 -16.69
CA ARG A 148 21.63 -2.95 -17.42
C ARG A 148 20.48 -3.49 -16.58
N LEU A 149 20.68 -4.60 -15.89
CA LEU A 149 19.66 -5.17 -15.01
C LEU A 149 19.32 -4.21 -13.85
N LYS A 150 20.33 -3.63 -13.19
CA LYS A 150 20.14 -2.63 -12.11
C LYS A 150 19.34 -1.42 -12.58
N SER A 151 19.69 -0.88 -13.74
CA SER A 151 18.99 0.27 -14.33
C SER A 151 17.53 -0.06 -14.63
N PHE A 152 17.28 -1.21 -15.27
CA PHE A 152 15.94 -1.68 -15.57
C PHE A 152 15.05 -1.83 -14.32
N VAL A 153 15.54 -2.53 -13.30
CA VAL A 153 14.82 -2.72 -12.03
C VAL A 153 14.50 -1.39 -11.38
N THR A 154 15.49 -0.49 -11.30
CA THR A 154 15.34 0.83 -10.68
C THR A 154 14.28 1.67 -11.38
N GLN A 155 14.34 1.75 -12.72
CA GLN A 155 13.39 2.52 -13.51
C GLN A 155 11.96 1.96 -13.37
N ARG A 156 11.82 0.64 -13.38
CA ARG A 156 10.50 0.00 -13.30
C ARG A 156 9.85 0.24 -11.94
N ILE A 157 10.59 0.08 -10.85
CA ILE A 157 10.10 0.37 -9.49
C ILE A 157 9.76 1.86 -9.35
N HIS A 158 10.63 2.76 -9.83
CA HIS A 158 10.37 4.19 -9.76
C HIS A 158 9.09 4.58 -10.51
N SER A 159 8.84 4.00 -11.69
CA SER A 159 7.60 4.22 -12.44
C SER A 159 6.36 3.70 -11.70
N MET A 160 6.45 2.64 -10.91
CA MET A 160 5.36 2.16 -10.04
C MET A 160 5.09 3.16 -8.90
N GLU A 161 6.14 3.62 -8.22
CA GLU A 161 6.06 4.61 -7.15
C GLU A 161 5.49 5.96 -7.63
N GLN A 162 5.89 6.44 -8.82
CA GLN A 162 5.34 7.67 -9.41
C GLN A 162 3.84 7.57 -9.72
N ARG A 163 3.40 6.45 -10.28
CA ARG A 163 1.97 6.21 -10.56
C ARG A 163 1.15 6.16 -9.28
N PHE A 164 1.70 5.52 -8.25
CA PHE A 164 1.13 5.54 -6.92
C PHE A 164 0.99 6.96 -6.35
N GLU A 165 2.05 7.77 -6.44
CA GLU A 165 2.01 9.13 -5.91
C GLU A 165 0.95 9.98 -6.63
N ALA A 166 0.85 9.88 -7.96
CA ALA A 166 -0.18 10.57 -8.72
C ALA A 166 -1.60 10.12 -8.33
N ALA A 167 -1.83 8.82 -8.14
CA ALA A 167 -3.11 8.27 -7.70
C ALA A 167 -3.46 8.74 -6.28
N LYS A 168 -2.48 8.74 -5.37
CA LYS A 168 -2.62 9.24 -4.00
C LYS A 168 -3.03 10.72 -4.00
N GLN A 169 -2.34 11.58 -4.74
CA GLN A 169 -2.64 13.01 -4.80
C GLN A 169 -4.05 13.28 -5.34
N ARG A 170 -4.45 12.56 -6.39
CA ARG A 170 -5.81 12.65 -6.94
C ARG A 170 -6.84 12.24 -5.89
N HIS A 171 -6.64 11.10 -5.24
CA HIS A 171 -7.56 10.61 -4.21
C HIS A 171 -7.68 11.58 -3.03
N VAL A 172 -6.56 12.12 -2.55
CA VAL A 172 -6.55 13.13 -1.48
C VAL A 172 -7.34 14.37 -1.91
N SER A 173 -7.15 14.85 -3.13
CA SER A 173 -7.92 15.99 -3.67
C SER A 173 -9.43 15.68 -3.72
N GLU A 174 -9.81 14.51 -4.24
CA GLU A 174 -11.21 14.06 -4.32
C GLU A 174 -11.86 13.95 -2.94
N GLN A 175 -11.16 13.37 -1.95
CA GLN A 175 -11.67 13.21 -0.60
C GLN A 175 -11.83 14.53 0.15
N ASN A 176 -10.92 15.49 -0.06
CA ASN A 176 -10.95 16.80 0.57
C ASN A 176 -11.86 17.81 -0.14
N GLY A 177 -12.20 17.58 -1.40
CA GLY A 177 -13.13 18.41 -2.15
C GLY A 177 -14.54 18.48 -1.53
N PRO A 178 -15.39 19.43 -1.94
CA PRO A 178 -16.71 19.67 -1.32
C PRO A 178 -17.64 18.45 -1.35
N ASN A 179 -17.45 17.57 -2.33
CA ASN A 179 -18.25 16.35 -2.50
C ASN A 179 -17.60 15.10 -1.87
N GLY A 180 -16.33 15.20 -1.46
CA GLY A 180 -15.57 14.11 -0.84
C GLY A 180 -15.99 13.86 0.61
N ALA A 181 -15.69 12.67 1.13
CA ALA A 181 -16.09 12.28 2.48
C ALA A 181 -15.41 13.15 3.56
N VAL A 182 -14.13 13.46 3.38
CA VAL A 182 -13.37 14.32 4.31
C VAL A 182 -13.86 15.76 4.22
N GLY A 183 -14.09 16.28 3.01
CA GLY A 183 -14.63 17.62 2.79
C GLY A 183 -16.01 17.81 3.43
N LYS A 184 -16.93 16.87 3.23
CA LYS A 184 -18.26 16.87 3.87
C LYS A 184 -18.17 16.82 5.39
N ALA A 185 -17.36 15.92 5.94
CA ALA A 185 -17.19 15.82 7.38
C ALA A 185 -16.54 17.08 7.99
N THR A 186 -15.64 17.72 7.24
CA THR A 186 -15.05 19.01 7.59
C THR A 186 -16.13 20.11 7.62
N ALA A 187 -16.95 20.22 6.57
CA ALA A 187 -18.05 21.19 6.54
C ALA A 187 -19.04 20.99 7.69
N GLU A 188 -19.41 19.75 7.98
CA GLU A 188 -20.27 19.41 9.12
C GLU A 188 -19.65 19.75 10.48
N LEU A 189 -18.34 19.57 10.63
CA LEU A 189 -17.63 20.01 11.83
C LEU A 189 -17.80 21.52 12.02
N TYR A 190 -17.67 22.32 10.96
CA TYR A 190 -17.72 23.77 11.03
C TYR A 190 -19.12 24.41 11.02
N LYS A 191 -20.16 23.73 10.53
CA LYS A 191 -21.56 24.23 10.56
C LYS A 191 -21.97 24.79 11.93
N GLU A 192 -22.45 26.03 11.95
CA GLU A 192 -23.02 26.66 13.15
C GLU A 192 -24.18 25.82 13.72
N PRO A 193 -24.48 25.95 15.04
CA PRO A 193 -25.49 25.15 15.72
C PRO A 193 -26.82 25.05 14.99
#